data_AF-A0AAV7PZS2-F1
#
_entry.id   AF-A0AAV7PZS2-F1
#
_cell.length_a   1.000
_cell.length_b   1.000
_cell.length_c   1.000
_cell.angle_alpha   90.00
_cell.angle_beta   90.00
_cell.angle_gamma   90.00
#
_symmetry.space_group_name_H-M   'P 1'
#
loop_
_entity.id
_entity.type
_entity.pdbx_description
1 polymer ?
#
loop_
_entity_poly.entity_id
_entity_poly.type
_entity_poly.pdbx_seq_one_letter_code
_entity_poly.pdbx_strand_id
1 'polypeptide(L)'
;MTRNTRASHRFGDDWKKKLQLPPRDQRVRTTDVTATKGNEFEDYCLKRELLMGIFEMGWEKPSPIQEESIPIALSGRDILARAKNGTGKSGAYLIPLLERLDVKKTHVQALVLVPTRELALQVSQICIQLSKHMVGEVKVMASTGGTNLRDDILRLDETVHVILGSETQ
;
A
#
# COMPACT_ATOMS: atom_id res chain seq x y z
N MET A 1 -32.21 7.51 -27.85
CA MET A 1 -31.14 7.72 -26.85
C MET A 1 -31.13 6.52 -25.91
N THR A 2 -30.31 5.52 -26.21
CA THR A 2 -30.20 4.28 -25.41
C THR A 2 -28.75 4.16 -24.97
N ARG A 3 -28.50 4.32 -23.66
CA ARG A 3 -27.17 4.19 -23.06
C ARG A 3 -26.79 2.71 -23.06
N ASN A 4 -25.73 2.40 -23.81
CA ASN A 4 -25.10 1.10 -23.90
C ASN A 4 -24.30 0.86 -22.61
N THR A 5 -24.77 0.00 -21.73
CA THR A 5 -24.04 -0.51 -20.56
C THR A 5 -22.93 -1.42 -21.06
N ARG A 6 -21.69 -0.90 -21.13
CA ARG A 6 -20.49 -1.72 -21.32
C ARG A 6 -20.30 -2.60 -20.08
N ALA A 7 -20.83 -3.81 -20.13
CA ALA A 7 -20.33 -4.90 -19.30
C ALA A 7 -18.97 -5.32 -19.88
N SER A 8 -17.88 -4.80 -19.33
CA SER A 8 -16.56 -5.37 -19.56
C SER A 8 -16.52 -6.74 -18.90
N HIS A 9 -16.58 -7.80 -19.71
CA HIS A 9 -16.18 -9.14 -19.28
C HIS A 9 -14.70 -9.09 -18.89
N ARG A 10 -14.42 -8.96 -17.58
CA ARG A 10 -13.06 -9.02 -17.03
C ARG A 10 -12.60 -10.46 -17.01
N PHE A 11 -11.72 -10.81 -17.95
CA PHE A 11 -11.05 -12.10 -17.96
C PHE A 11 -10.17 -12.24 -16.71
N GLY A 12 -10.43 -13.25 -15.87
CA GLY A 12 -9.40 -13.78 -14.96
C GLY A 12 -9.58 -13.59 -13.46
N ASP A 13 -10.77 -13.27 -12.93
CA ASP A 13 -11.01 -13.07 -11.49
C ASP A 13 -10.98 -14.36 -10.62
N ASP A 14 -10.62 -15.52 -11.17
CA ASP A 14 -10.59 -16.79 -10.43
C ASP A 14 -9.58 -16.83 -9.27
N TRP A 15 -8.60 -15.93 -9.25
CA TRP A 15 -7.67 -15.83 -8.12
C TRP A 15 -8.31 -15.19 -6.89
N LYS A 16 -9.28 -14.28 -7.05
CA LYS A 16 -9.99 -13.66 -5.92
C LYS A 16 -10.74 -14.71 -5.09
N LYS A 17 -11.25 -15.75 -5.73
CA LYS A 17 -11.92 -16.89 -5.08
C LYS A 17 -10.99 -17.70 -4.15
N LYS A 18 -9.68 -17.61 -4.36
CA LYS A 18 -8.67 -18.32 -3.55
C LYS A 18 -8.19 -17.51 -2.35
N LEU A 19 -8.54 -16.22 -2.27
CA LEU A 19 -8.11 -15.35 -1.18
C LEU A 19 -9.04 -15.47 0.02
N GLN A 20 -8.45 -15.43 1.21
CA GLN A 20 -9.17 -15.32 2.47
C GLN A 20 -9.44 -13.84 2.75
N LEU A 21 -10.63 -13.38 2.40
CA LEU A 21 -11.02 -11.99 2.60
C LEU A 21 -11.51 -11.76 4.04
N PRO A 22 -11.12 -10.65 4.68
CA PRO A 22 -11.64 -10.30 6.00
C PRO A 22 -13.15 -9.97 5.93
N PRO A 23 -13.88 -10.07 7.05
CA PRO A 23 -15.28 -9.68 7.11
C PRO A 23 -15.49 -8.22 6.66
N ARG A 24 -16.57 -7.97 5.93
CA ARG A 24 -16.91 -6.62 5.46
C ARG A 24 -17.10 -5.67 6.64
N ASP A 25 -16.37 -4.56 6.60
CA ASP A 25 -16.54 -3.47 7.55
C ASP A 25 -17.82 -2.68 7.24
N GLN A 26 -18.83 -2.81 8.10
CA GLN A 26 -20.15 -2.20 7.96
C GLN A 26 -20.29 -0.87 8.73
N ARG A 27 -19.18 -0.34 9.28
CA ARG A 27 -19.23 0.93 10.02
C ARG A 27 -19.60 2.09 9.10
N VAL A 28 -20.36 3.05 9.63
CA VAL A 28 -20.71 4.29 8.93
C VAL A 28 -19.44 5.10 8.67
N ARG A 29 -19.22 5.47 7.40
CA ARG A 29 -18.03 6.21 6.94
C ARG A 29 -18.43 7.62 6.51
N THR A 30 -17.53 8.59 6.74
CA THR A 30 -17.71 9.97 6.30
C THR A 30 -17.45 10.13 4.81
N THR A 31 -17.90 11.25 4.23
CA THR A 31 -17.74 11.55 2.79
C THR A 31 -16.28 11.55 2.34
N ASP A 32 -15.34 11.94 3.21
CA ASP A 32 -13.90 11.91 2.92
C ASP A 32 -13.35 10.49 2.68
N VAL A 33 -14.15 9.45 2.96
CA VAL A 33 -13.84 8.04 2.77
C VAL A 33 -14.71 7.40 1.67
N THR A 34 -15.88 7.97 1.35
CA THR A 34 -16.86 7.36 0.43
C THR A 34 -17.08 8.13 -0.88
N ALA A 35 -16.65 9.39 -0.97
CA ALA A 35 -16.80 10.21 -2.18
C ALA A 35 -15.77 9.82 -3.25
N THR A 36 -15.92 8.62 -3.81
CA THR A 36 -15.03 8.07 -4.83
C THR A 36 -15.55 8.38 -6.24
N LYS A 37 -14.63 8.49 -7.20
CA LYS A 37 -14.89 8.62 -8.65
C LYS A 37 -15.39 7.30 -9.25
N GLY A 38 -15.28 6.21 -8.50
CA GLY A 38 -15.77 4.88 -8.90
C GLY A 38 -14.71 4.03 -9.58
N ASN A 39 -13.43 4.36 -9.39
CA ASN A 39 -12.32 3.60 -9.95
C ASN A 39 -12.11 2.31 -9.16
N GLU A 40 -11.46 1.35 -9.79
CA GLU A 40 -11.02 0.12 -9.15
C GLU A 40 -9.50 0.03 -9.11
N PHE A 41 -8.95 -0.75 -8.17
CA PHE A 41 -7.49 -0.93 -8.08
C PHE A 41 -6.88 -1.54 -9.35
N GLU A 42 -7.67 -2.34 -10.08
CA GLU A 42 -7.29 -2.93 -11.37
C GLU A 42 -7.04 -1.89 -12.46
N ASP A 43 -7.69 -0.71 -12.38
CA ASP A 43 -7.55 0.34 -13.38
C ASP A 43 -6.16 1.02 -13.33
N TYR A 44 -5.40 0.81 -12.26
CA TYR A 44 -4.06 1.38 -12.07
C TYR A 44 -2.94 0.53 -12.66
N CYS A 45 -3.24 -0.60 -13.31
CA CYS A 45 -2.26 -1.50 -13.94
C CYS A 45 -1.15 -1.97 -12.99
N LEU A 46 -1.49 -2.22 -11.72
CA LEU A 46 -0.56 -2.71 -10.69
C LEU A 46 -0.15 -4.17 -10.95
N LYS A 47 0.99 -4.58 -10.41
CA LYS A 47 1.40 -6.00 -10.32
C LYS A 47 0.28 -6.83 -9.72
N ARG A 48 0.01 -8.01 -10.30
CA ARG A 48 -1.07 -8.90 -9.88
C ARG A 48 -0.90 -9.35 -8.43
N GLU A 49 0.33 -9.58 -8.03
CA GLU A 49 0.73 -9.95 -6.69
C GLU A 49 0.43 -8.85 -5.67
N LEU A 50 0.63 -7.58 -6.06
CA LEU A 50 0.29 -6.45 -5.22
C LEU A 50 -1.23 -6.29 -5.10
N LEU A 51 -1.97 -6.49 -6.19
CA LEU A 51 -3.44 -6.56 -6.14
C LEU A 51 -3.91 -7.64 -5.17
N MET A 52 -3.31 -8.83 -5.17
CA MET A 52 -3.63 -9.89 -4.20
C MET A 52 -3.48 -9.44 -2.75
N GLY A 53 -2.39 -8.73 -2.42
CA GLY A 53 -2.19 -8.15 -1.09
C GLY A 53 -3.25 -7.10 -0.73
N ILE A 54 -3.63 -6.23 -1.68
CA ILE A 54 -4.68 -5.23 -1.49
C ILE A 54 -6.04 -5.89 -1.16
N PHE A 55 -6.40 -6.95 -1.89
CA PHE A 55 -7.66 -7.67 -1.63
C PHE A 55 -7.64 -8.43 -0.30
N GLU A 56 -6.53 -9.08 0.09
CA GLU A 56 -6.42 -9.72 1.42
C GLU A 56 -6.53 -8.74 2.58
N MET A 57 -6.15 -7.47 2.37
CA MET A 57 -6.37 -6.39 3.35
C MET A 57 -7.85 -5.99 3.46
N GLY A 58 -8.75 -6.54 2.62
CA GLY A 58 -10.16 -6.18 2.55
C GLY A 58 -10.43 -4.86 1.85
N TRP A 59 -9.47 -4.34 1.08
CA TRP A 59 -9.63 -3.09 0.35
C TRP A 59 -10.27 -3.37 -1.01
N GLU A 60 -11.60 -3.43 -1.03
CA GLU A 60 -12.35 -3.70 -2.27
C GLU A 60 -12.25 -2.55 -3.29
N LYS A 61 -12.23 -1.30 -2.80
CA LYS A 61 -12.17 -0.08 -3.64
C LYS A 61 -11.19 0.93 -3.08
N PRO A 62 -10.50 1.70 -3.95
CA PRO A 62 -9.63 2.79 -3.50
C PRO A 62 -10.44 3.86 -2.76
N SER A 63 -9.88 4.40 -1.68
CA SER A 63 -10.44 5.58 -1.03
C SER A 63 -10.23 6.84 -1.89
N PRO A 64 -10.95 7.95 -1.65
CA PRO A 64 -10.82 9.16 -2.48
C PRO A 64 -9.38 9.67 -2.57
N ILE A 65 -8.63 9.64 -1.46
CA ILE A 65 -7.22 10.03 -1.47
C ILE A 65 -6.35 9.06 -2.28
N GLN A 66 -6.65 7.76 -2.28
CA GLN A 66 -5.95 6.76 -3.07
C GLN A 66 -6.23 6.95 -4.57
N GLU A 67 -7.48 7.24 -4.96
CA GLU A 67 -7.85 7.50 -6.36
C GLU A 67 -7.10 8.69 -6.95
N GLU A 68 -6.88 9.77 -6.17
CA GLU A 68 -6.12 10.92 -6.65
C GLU A 68 -4.61 10.66 -6.65
N SER A 69 -4.08 10.01 -5.62
CA SER A 69 -2.63 9.95 -5.37
C SER A 69 -1.92 8.82 -6.10
N ILE A 70 -2.52 7.62 -6.17
CA ILE A 70 -1.87 6.44 -6.78
C ILE A 70 -1.44 6.71 -8.23
N PRO A 71 -2.31 7.16 -9.16
CA PRO A 71 -1.90 7.37 -10.55
C PRO A 71 -0.82 8.46 -10.68
N ILE A 72 -0.88 9.51 -9.86
CA ILE A 72 0.13 10.58 -9.86
C ILE A 72 1.48 10.05 -9.36
N ALA A 73 1.49 9.26 -8.28
CA ALA A 73 2.70 8.70 -7.70
C ALA A 73 3.36 7.69 -8.65
N LEU A 74 2.56 6.87 -9.33
CA LEU A 74 3.05 5.93 -10.35
C LEU A 74 3.74 6.65 -11.52
N SER A 75 3.30 7.86 -11.88
CA SER A 75 3.96 8.70 -12.88
C SER A 75 5.31 9.28 -12.44
N GLY A 76 5.73 9.06 -11.19
CA GLY A 76 6.99 9.56 -10.64
C GLY A 76 6.97 11.04 -10.26
N ARG A 77 5.77 11.61 -10.07
CA ARG A 77 5.57 13.00 -9.66
C ARG A 77 5.53 13.13 -8.15
N ASP A 78 6.07 14.24 -7.63
CA ASP A 78 5.93 14.60 -6.23
C ASP A 78 4.47 14.95 -5.90
N ILE A 79 4.04 14.60 -4.68
CA ILE A 79 2.67 14.80 -4.21
C ILE A 79 2.69 15.53 -2.87
N LEU A 80 1.94 16.63 -2.81
CA LEU A 80 1.50 17.23 -1.56
C LEU A 80 0.02 16.90 -1.34
N ALA A 81 -0.26 16.10 -0.32
CA ALA A 81 -1.60 15.64 -0.01
C ALA A 81 -2.06 16.10 1.38
N ARG A 82 -3.31 16.56 1.47
CA ARG A 82 -3.97 16.87 2.74
C ARG A 82 -5.13 15.90 2.95
N ALA A 83 -5.04 15.07 3.98
CA ALA A 83 -6.11 14.11 4.28
C ALA A 83 -6.25 13.85 5.78
N LYS A 84 -7.50 13.66 6.22
CA LYS A 84 -7.86 13.39 7.63
C LYS A 84 -7.34 12.02 8.09
N ASN A 85 -7.24 11.80 9.39
CA ASN A 85 -6.85 10.49 9.93
C ASN A 85 -7.90 9.42 9.59
N GLY A 86 -7.48 8.17 9.42
CA GLY A 86 -8.38 7.06 9.08
C GLY A 86 -8.88 7.03 7.63
N THR A 87 -8.34 7.83 6.70
CA THR A 87 -8.78 7.90 5.28
C THR A 87 -8.05 6.93 4.34
N GLY A 88 -7.27 5.99 4.87
CA GLY A 88 -6.50 5.04 4.05
C GLY A 88 -5.21 5.63 3.45
N LYS A 89 -4.69 6.73 4.03
CA LYS A 89 -3.45 7.40 3.58
C LYS A 89 -2.26 6.46 3.44
N SER A 90 -2.14 5.45 4.31
CA SER A 90 -1.03 4.50 4.21
C SER A 90 -1.04 3.73 2.90
N GLY A 91 -2.20 3.24 2.44
CA GLY A 91 -2.31 2.62 1.13
C GLY A 91 -2.00 3.58 -0.03
N ALA A 92 -2.35 4.87 0.13
CA ALA A 92 -2.14 5.89 -0.89
C ALA A 92 -0.66 6.07 -1.30
N TYR A 93 0.28 5.94 -0.36
CA TYR A 93 1.72 5.98 -0.68
C TYR A 93 2.39 4.60 -0.72
N LEU A 94 1.92 3.60 0.06
CA LEU A 94 2.54 2.27 0.05
C LEU A 94 2.30 1.50 -1.25
N ILE A 95 1.12 1.62 -1.85
CA ILE A 95 0.80 0.94 -3.11
C ILE A 95 1.76 1.38 -4.24
N PRO A 96 1.89 2.68 -4.57
CA PRO A 96 2.82 3.10 -5.62
C PRO A 96 4.29 2.88 -5.23
N LEU A 97 4.63 2.92 -3.93
CA LEU A 97 5.97 2.57 -3.45
C LEU A 97 6.31 1.12 -3.79
N LEU A 98 5.46 0.16 -3.40
CA LEU A 98 5.65 -1.27 -3.66
C LEU A 98 5.65 -1.60 -5.15
N GLU A 99 4.79 -0.94 -5.92
CA GLU A 99 4.74 -1.13 -7.37
C GLU A 99 6.08 -0.81 -8.03
N ARG A 100 6.76 0.25 -7.58
CA ARG A 100 8.05 0.70 -8.14
C ARG A 100 9.26 -0.10 -7.67
N LEU A 101 9.13 -0.96 -6.67
CA LEU A 101 10.25 -1.76 -6.18
C LEU A 101 10.74 -2.78 -7.22
N ASP A 102 12.06 -2.87 -7.33
CA ASP A 102 12.76 -3.94 -8.01
C ASP A 102 13.40 -4.87 -6.98
N VAL A 103 12.71 -5.98 -6.68
CA VAL A 103 13.09 -6.95 -5.63
C VAL A 103 14.40 -7.70 -5.97
N LYS A 104 14.88 -7.61 -7.22
CA LYS A 104 16.18 -8.22 -7.59
C LYS A 104 17.36 -7.39 -7.08
N LYS A 105 17.14 -6.12 -6.71
CA LYS A 105 18.18 -5.23 -6.23
C LYS A 105 18.24 -5.25 -4.71
N THR A 106 19.36 -5.71 -4.17
CA THR A 106 19.54 -5.95 -2.73
C THR A 106 19.89 -4.71 -1.91
N HIS A 107 19.46 -3.53 -2.34
CA HIS A 107 19.66 -2.26 -1.62
C HIS A 107 18.33 -1.58 -1.28
N VAL A 108 18.40 -0.64 -0.35
CA VAL A 108 17.26 0.18 0.07
C VAL A 108 16.81 1.05 -1.09
N GLN A 109 15.54 0.93 -1.46
CA GLN A 109 14.92 1.64 -2.59
C GLN A 109 13.86 2.64 -2.15
N ALA A 110 13.33 2.49 -0.93
CA ALA A 110 12.32 3.39 -0.39
C ALA A 110 12.47 3.62 1.11
N LEU A 111 12.18 4.85 1.53
CA LEU A 111 12.15 5.30 2.92
C LEU A 111 10.80 5.96 3.19
N VAL A 112 10.14 5.56 4.28
CA VAL A 112 8.95 6.25 4.79
C VAL A 112 9.28 6.78 6.17
N LEU A 113 9.16 8.09 6.34
CA LEU A 113 9.33 8.75 7.64
C LEU A 113 7.97 9.02 8.26
N VAL A 114 7.85 8.70 9.55
CA VAL A 114 6.64 8.93 10.34
C VAL A 114 6.96 9.59 11.68
N PRO A 115 6.02 10.32 12.30
CA PRO A 115 6.30 11.08 13.52
C PRO A 115 6.47 10.24 14.79
N THR A 116 5.99 8.99 14.84
CA THR A 116 6.06 8.17 16.07
C THR A 116 6.48 6.74 15.80
N ARG A 117 7.02 6.08 16.83
CA ARG A 117 7.47 4.70 16.78
C ARG A 117 6.33 3.74 16.51
N GLU A 118 5.20 3.96 17.17
CA GLU A 118 3.99 3.15 17.05
C GLU A 118 3.45 3.21 15.61
N LEU A 119 3.48 4.40 15.02
CA LEU A 119 3.06 4.57 13.63
C LEU A 119 4.04 3.88 12.67
N ALA A 120 5.35 3.88 12.96
CA ALA A 120 6.34 3.19 12.13
C ALA A 120 6.07 1.67 12.11
N LEU A 121 5.77 1.10 13.29
CA LEU A 121 5.41 -0.31 13.43
C LEU A 121 4.06 -0.63 12.75
N GLN A 122 3.06 0.24 12.86
CA GLN A 122 1.78 0.04 12.19
C GLN A 122 1.92 0.07 10.66
N VAL A 123 2.65 1.06 10.14
CA VAL A 123 2.85 1.20 8.69
C VAL A 123 3.73 0.07 8.14
N SER A 124 4.73 -0.40 8.89
CA SER A 124 5.56 -1.54 8.46
C SER A 124 4.76 -2.82 8.34
N GLN A 125 3.85 -3.09 9.29
CA GLN A 125 2.93 -4.22 9.22
C GLN A 125 2.01 -4.14 7.99
N ILE A 126 1.44 -2.97 7.70
CA ILE A 126 0.62 -2.76 6.49
C ILE A 126 1.45 -3.02 5.23
N CYS A 127 2.68 -2.50 5.19
CA CYS A 127 3.59 -2.70 4.06
C CYS A 127 3.87 -4.21 3.82
N ILE A 128 4.19 -4.95 4.89
CA ILE A 128 4.44 -6.40 4.84
C ILE A 128 3.20 -7.17 4.34
N GLN A 129 1.99 -6.82 4.81
CA GLN A 129 0.76 -7.48 4.36
C GLN A 129 0.48 -7.19 2.88
N LEU A 130 0.67 -5.95 2.43
CA LEU A 130 0.49 -5.58 1.02
C LEU A 130 1.49 -6.29 0.10
N SER A 131 2.74 -6.47 0.55
CA SER A 131 3.79 -7.10 -0.25
C SER A 131 3.85 -8.63 -0.14
N LYS A 132 2.98 -9.25 0.66
CA LYS A 132 3.01 -10.68 1.03
C LYS A 132 3.07 -11.63 -0.17
N HIS A 133 2.41 -11.29 -1.27
CA HIS A 133 2.33 -12.14 -2.47
C HIS A 133 3.38 -11.78 -3.54
N MET A 134 4.15 -10.71 -3.34
CA MET A 134 5.12 -10.25 -4.34
C MET A 134 6.26 -11.25 -4.53
N VAL A 135 6.58 -11.54 -5.80
CA VAL A 135 7.67 -12.45 -6.16
C VAL A 135 9.02 -11.85 -5.74
N GLY A 136 9.85 -12.64 -5.07
CA GLY A 136 11.19 -12.26 -4.63
C GLY A 136 11.31 -11.82 -3.17
N GLU A 137 10.22 -11.85 -2.41
CA GLU A 137 10.13 -11.44 -0.99
C GLU A 137 10.62 -10.00 -0.72
N VAL A 138 9.67 -9.08 -0.56
CA VAL A 138 9.99 -7.71 -0.17
C VAL A 138 10.41 -7.65 1.29
N LYS A 139 11.71 -7.46 1.52
CA LYS A 139 12.28 -7.15 2.84
C LYS A 139 11.94 -5.73 3.31
N VAL A 140 11.11 -5.65 4.34
CA VAL A 140 10.70 -4.41 5.03
C VAL A 140 11.34 -4.37 6.41
N MET A 141 11.91 -3.23 6.79
CA MET A 141 12.50 -2.99 8.11
C MET A 141 11.86 -1.75 8.75
N ALA A 142 11.56 -1.81 10.04
CA ALA A 142 11.23 -0.63 10.84
C ALA A 142 12.40 -0.31 11.78
N SER A 143 12.88 0.92 11.74
CA SER A 143 13.95 1.42 12.62
C SER A 143 13.45 2.69 13.33
N THR A 144 13.54 2.72 14.65
CA THR A 144 12.96 3.79 15.47
C THR A 144 13.87 4.13 16.64
N GLY A 145 13.70 5.28 17.29
CA GLY A 145 14.55 5.72 18.41
C GLY A 145 14.60 4.79 19.64
N GLY A 146 13.85 3.69 19.69
CA GLY A 146 14.04 2.66 20.72
C GLY A 146 14.07 1.23 20.21
N THR A 147 14.37 1.01 18.93
CA THR A 147 15.04 -0.22 18.53
C THR A 147 16.50 -0.14 18.97
N ASN A 148 17.12 -1.28 19.26
CA ASN A 148 18.53 -1.30 19.60
C ASN A 148 19.35 -0.98 18.35
N LEU A 149 20.11 0.12 18.40
CA LEU A 149 20.90 0.59 17.27
C LEU A 149 21.87 -0.49 16.75
N ARG A 150 22.44 -1.32 17.62
CA ARG A 150 23.33 -2.40 17.18
C ARG A 150 22.57 -3.46 16.38
N ASP A 151 21.37 -3.80 16.80
CA ASP A 151 20.55 -4.80 16.11
C ASP A 151 20.06 -4.24 14.76
N ASP A 152 19.74 -2.94 14.69
CA ASP A 152 19.40 -2.28 13.43
C ASP A 152 20.59 -2.25 12.46
N ILE A 153 21.81 -1.98 12.93
CA ILE A 153 23.03 -2.05 12.11
C ILE A 153 23.23 -3.45 11.56
N LEU A 154 23.15 -4.49 12.41
CA LEU A 154 23.27 -5.88 11.99
C LEU A 154 22.17 -6.28 11.00
N ARG A 155 20.96 -5.76 11.17
CA ARG A 155 19.85 -6.02 10.24
C ARG A 155 20.07 -5.39 8.87
N LEU A 156 20.77 -4.26 8.80
CA LEU A 156 21.12 -3.57 7.56
C LEU A 156 22.28 -4.24 6.79
N ASP A 157 23.02 -5.16 7.41
CA ASP A 157 23.97 -6.02 6.69
C ASP A 157 23.25 -7.03 5.78
N GLU A 158 22.00 -7.35 6.09
CA GLU A 158 21.12 -8.13 5.22
C GLU A 158 20.35 -7.25 4.23
N THR A 159 19.76 -7.86 3.21
CA THR A 159 18.94 -7.13 2.24
C THR A 159 17.72 -6.46 2.91
N VAL A 160 17.55 -5.17 2.62
CA VAL A 160 16.39 -4.35 2.98
C VAL A 160 15.99 -3.52 1.75
N HIS A 161 14.72 -3.59 1.34
CA HIS A 161 14.20 -2.79 0.22
C HIS A 161 13.49 -1.53 0.70
N VAL A 162 12.76 -1.63 1.83
CA VAL A 162 11.95 -0.56 2.39
C VAL A 162 12.27 -0.35 3.85
N ILE A 163 12.58 0.90 4.23
CA ILE A 163 12.77 1.31 5.61
C ILE A 163 11.60 2.18 6.06
N LEU A 164 11.04 1.88 7.23
CA LEU A 164 10.07 2.70 7.94
C LEU A 164 10.80 3.32 9.14
N GLY A 165 11.08 4.61 9.05
CA GLY A 165 11.78 5.37 10.09
C GLY A 165 10.83 6.22 10.90
N SER A 166 11.08 6.37 12.21
CA SER A 166 10.50 7.46 12.99
C SER A 166 11.51 8.57 13.25
N GLU A 167 11.08 9.83 13.26
CA GLU A 167 11.91 10.89 13.83
C GLU A 167 12.11 10.63 15.33
N THR A 168 13.34 10.83 15.81
CA THR A 168 13.71 10.73 17.22
C THR A 168 13.05 11.89 17.97
N GLN A 169 12.07 11.59 18.82
CA GLN A 169 11.75 12.43 19.97
C GLN A 169 12.26 11.76 21.23
#